data_AF-A0A3N4ZMV7-F1
#
_entry.id   AF-A0A3N4ZMV7-F1
#
_cell.length_a   1.000
_cell.length_b   1.000
_cell.length_c   1.000
_cell.angle_alpha   90.00
_cell.angle_beta   90.00
_cell.angle_gamma   90.00
#
_symmetry.space_group_name_H-M   'P 1'
#
loop_
_entity.id
_entity.type
_entity.pdbx_description
1 polymer ?
#
loop_
_entity_poly.entity_id
_entity_poly.type
_entity_poly.pdbx_seq_one_letter_code
_entity_poly.pdbx_strand_id
1 'polypeptide(L)'
;MRASRVRRDPPADDYTRAEIRLLKRLVRPFYLKMYLAEAPAEVDPRAARRFRRKLLRAGRTVTAEQVEWLLQGRDWRELTMGAWFALAVPVGKVRRAVVDAWGSVPDGHAAGPLVTVSVLIAGPDAVAGMRSFVERLDGHDVLGTAGYASAAIAHLGGSPPLDPGPMVVASLEDSLSVAADLQCDFRAVRRARWRHGGERQEPPSAP
;
A
#
# COMPACT_ATOMS: atom_id res chain seq x y z
N MET A 1 25.55 32.93 5.60
CA MET A 1 25.62 31.58 4.99
C MET A 1 24.21 31.03 4.85
N ARG A 2 23.67 30.93 3.62
CA ARG A 2 22.36 30.35 3.35
C ARG A 2 22.52 28.85 3.12
N ALA A 3 21.80 28.05 3.91
CA ALA A 3 21.71 26.61 3.70
C ALA A 3 21.03 26.32 2.35
N SER A 4 21.77 25.69 1.45
CA SER A 4 21.26 25.14 0.20
C SER A 4 20.20 24.09 0.51
N ARG A 5 18.94 24.43 0.25
CA ARG A 5 17.85 23.46 0.18
C ARG A 5 18.11 22.54 -1.00
N VAL A 6 18.57 21.32 -0.73
CA VAL A 6 18.48 20.23 -1.71
C VAL A 6 17.02 19.84 -1.82
N ARG A 7 16.25 20.61 -2.60
CA ARG A 7 15.05 20.09 -3.26
C ARG A 7 15.54 19.34 -4.48
N ARG A 8 15.73 18.03 -4.36
CA ARG A 8 15.58 17.16 -5.53
C ARG A 8 14.10 16.89 -5.69
N ASP A 9 13.40 17.85 -6.29
CA ASP A 9 12.20 17.51 -7.05
C ASP A 9 12.67 16.54 -8.16
N PRO A 10 11.99 15.40 -8.39
CA PRO A 10 12.35 14.51 -9.48
C PRO A 10 12.26 15.28 -10.81
N PRO A 11 13.10 14.96 -11.81
CA PRO A 11 13.05 15.62 -13.11
C PRO A 11 11.62 15.51 -13.65
N ALA A 12 11.03 16.65 -13.97
CA ALA A 12 9.62 16.76 -14.36
C ALA A 12 9.31 16.15 -15.74
N ASP A 13 10.31 15.58 -16.41
CA ASP A 13 10.27 15.22 -17.83
C ASP A 13 9.75 13.79 -18.10
N ASP A 14 9.59 12.96 -17.06
CA ASP A 14 9.22 11.54 -17.21
C ASP A 14 7.75 11.20 -16.96
N TYR A 15 6.96 12.16 -16.48
CA TYR A 15 5.55 11.94 -16.14
C TYR A 15 4.62 12.81 -16.97
N THR A 16 3.58 12.20 -17.50
CA THR A 16 2.46 12.90 -18.13
C THR A 16 1.71 13.79 -17.12
N ARG A 17 0.95 14.76 -17.64
CA ARG A 17 0.08 15.61 -16.81
C ARG A 17 -0.97 14.82 -16.01
N ALA A 18 -1.39 13.66 -16.50
CA ALA A 18 -2.32 12.79 -15.80
C ALA A 18 -1.65 12.13 -14.58
N GLU A 19 -0.44 11.61 -14.76
CA GLU A 19 0.35 10.99 -13.70
C GLU A 19 0.76 12.01 -12.63
N ILE A 20 1.18 13.22 -13.01
CA ILE A 20 1.47 14.29 -12.05
C ILE A 20 0.23 14.61 -11.19
N ARG A 21 -0.96 14.65 -11.79
CA ARG A 21 -2.22 14.85 -11.04
C ARG A 21 -2.52 13.69 -10.10
N LEU A 22 -2.26 12.46 -10.54
CA LEU A 22 -2.40 11.26 -9.72
C LEU A 22 -1.45 11.32 -8.51
N LEU A 23 -0.17 11.58 -8.72
CA LEU A 23 0.84 11.67 -7.67
C LEU A 23 0.53 12.77 -6.65
N LYS A 24 0.06 13.94 -7.10
CA LYS A 24 -0.37 15.03 -6.21
C LYS A 24 -1.58 14.65 -5.35
N ARG A 25 -2.47 13.79 -5.86
CA ARG A 25 -3.69 13.37 -5.16
C ARG A 25 -3.47 12.18 -4.24
N LEU A 26 -2.69 11.19 -4.68
CA LEU A 26 -2.59 9.87 -4.02
C LEU A 26 -1.23 9.60 -3.37
N VAL A 27 -0.15 10.25 -3.80
CA VAL A 27 1.19 9.92 -3.26
C VAL A 27 1.65 11.00 -2.29
N ARG A 28 1.90 12.20 -2.81
CA ARG A 28 2.52 13.32 -2.07
C ARG A 28 1.86 13.64 -0.71
N PRO A 29 0.53 13.58 -0.54
CA PRO A 29 -0.08 13.91 0.74
C PRO A 29 0.16 12.87 1.84
N PHE A 30 0.57 11.65 1.48
CA PHE A 30 0.43 10.48 2.34
C PHE A 30 1.73 9.73 2.60
N TYR A 31 2.61 9.56 1.61
CA TYR A 31 3.73 8.59 1.71
C TYR A 31 4.66 8.80 2.92
N LEU A 32 4.99 10.06 3.29
CA LEU A 32 5.80 10.36 4.49
C LEU A 32 5.03 10.30 5.81
N LYS A 33 3.70 10.16 5.75
CA LYS A 33 2.80 10.28 6.89
C LYS A 33 2.07 8.97 7.20
N MET A 34 2.37 7.90 6.49
CA MET A 34 1.74 6.60 6.72
C MET A 34 2.00 6.06 8.14
N TYR A 35 3.11 6.46 8.78
CA TYR A 35 3.35 6.20 10.21
C TYR A 35 2.19 6.66 11.12
N LEU A 36 1.42 7.70 10.74
CA LEU A 36 0.24 8.16 11.48
C LEU A 36 -0.96 7.19 11.41
N ALA A 37 -0.94 6.25 10.48
CA ALA A 37 -1.91 5.16 10.36
C ALA A 37 -1.34 3.83 10.86
N GLU A 38 -0.05 3.58 10.65
CA GLU A 38 0.66 2.34 10.99
C GLU A 38 0.99 2.22 12.49
N ALA A 39 1.25 3.33 13.18
CA ALA A 39 1.58 3.34 14.61
C ALA A 39 0.67 4.30 15.41
N PRO A 40 -0.66 4.07 15.44
CA PRO A 40 -1.60 5.03 16.03
C PRO A 40 -1.42 5.24 17.54
N ALA A 41 -0.82 4.27 18.24
CA ALA A 41 -0.54 4.37 19.68
C ALA A 41 0.65 5.28 20.01
N GLU A 42 1.55 5.52 19.05
CA GLU A 42 2.80 6.26 19.24
C GLU A 42 2.70 7.73 18.79
N VAL A 43 1.53 8.14 18.29
CA VAL A 43 1.33 9.45 17.65
C VAL A 43 0.15 10.21 18.25
N ASP A 44 0.11 11.53 18.04
CA ASP A 44 -1.05 12.35 18.43
C ASP A 44 -2.36 11.77 17.84
N PRO A 45 -3.32 11.34 18.68
CA PRO A 45 -4.58 10.75 18.22
C PRO A 45 -5.39 11.67 17.30
N ARG A 46 -5.28 13.00 17.49
CA ARG A 46 -5.97 13.97 16.64
C ARG A 46 -5.32 14.06 15.25
N ALA A 47 -4.00 14.00 15.18
CA ALA A 47 -3.27 13.92 13.91
C ALA A 47 -3.61 12.62 13.17
N ALA A 48 -3.53 11.46 13.83
CA ALA A 48 -3.88 10.15 13.26
C ALA A 48 -5.31 10.15 12.69
N ARG A 49 -6.31 10.62 13.47
CA ARG A 49 -7.71 10.68 13.01
C ARG A 49 -7.91 11.63 11.82
N ARG A 50 -7.20 12.76 11.77
CA ARG A 50 -7.24 13.68 10.61
C ARG A 50 -6.61 13.06 9.38
N PHE A 51 -5.48 12.39 9.55
CA PHE A 51 -4.78 11.68 8.50
C PHE A 51 -5.64 10.56 7.91
N ARG A 52 -6.16 9.66 8.75
CA ARG A 52 -7.04 8.55 8.36
C ARG A 52 -8.24 9.04 7.56
N ARG A 53 -8.93 10.10 8.01
CA ARG A 53 -10.04 10.71 7.25
C ARG A 53 -9.63 11.20 5.86
N LYS A 54 -8.44 11.78 5.71
CA LYS A 54 -7.93 12.26 4.42
C LYS A 54 -7.59 11.09 3.50
N LEU A 55 -6.97 10.04 4.05
CA LEU A 55 -6.64 8.81 3.33
C LEU A 55 -7.90 8.10 2.82
N LEU A 56 -8.91 7.92 3.68
CA LEU A 56 -10.20 7.32 3.30
C LEU A 56 -10.93 8.11 2.21
N ARG A 57 -10.88 9.45 2.26
CA ARG A 57 -11.45 10.30 1.19
C ARG A 57 -10.77 10.08 -0.15
N ALA A 58 -9.44 9.91 -0.16
CA ALA A 58 -8.70 9.60 -1.38
C ALA A 58 -9.01 8.18 -1.90
N GLY A 59 -9.01 7.18 -1.02
CA GLY A 59 -9.33 5.79 -1.38
C GLY A 59 -10.77 5.57 -1.83
N ARG A 60 -11.69 6.48 -1.48
CA ARG A 60 -13.08 6.45 -1.98
C ARG A 60 -13.17 6.61 -3.50
N THR A 61 -12.19 7.26 -4.14
CA THR A 61 -12.20 7.55 -5.58
C THR A 61 -11.05 6.89 -6.34
N VAL A 62 -10.18 6.13 -5.67
CA VAL A 62 -9.13 5.37 -6.35
C VAL A 62 -9.73 4.22 -7.16
N THR A 63 -9.17 3.98 -8.35
CA THR A 63 -9.54 2.88 -9.26
C THR A 63 -8.48 1.78 -9.24
N ALA A 64 -8.81 0.58 -9.72
CA ALA A 64 -7.85 -0.52 -9.82
C ALA A 64 -6.68 -0.16 -10.76
N GLU A 65 -6.96 0.46 -11.90
CA GLU A 65 -5.95 0.93 -12.86
C GLU A 65 -4.95 1.92 -12.22
N GLN A 66 -5.46 2.83 -11.36
CA GLN A 66 -4.59 3.76 -10.64
C GLN A 66 -3.71 3.06 -9.61
N VAL A 67 -4.23 2.02 -8.95
CA VAL A 67 -3.45 1.19 -8.03
C VAL A 67 -2.39 0.40 -8.79
N GLU A 68 -2.75 -0.23 -9.90
CA GLU A 68 -1.83 -0.98 -10.74
C GLU A 68 -0.68 -0.09 -11.26
N TRP A 69 -1.01 1.10 -11.77
CA TRP A 69 -0.01 2.07 -12.19
C TRP A 69 0.95 2.46 -11.04
N LEU A 70 0.42 2.65 -9.82
CA LEU A 70 1.24 2.96 -8.65
C LEU A 70 2.14 1.79 -8.23
N LEU A 71 1.64 0.55 -8.33
CA LEU A 71 2.38 -0.67 -8.01
C LEU A 71 3.51 -0.94 -9.02
N GLN A 72 3.32 -0.51 -10.27
CA GLN A 72 4.35 -0.50 -11.32
C GLN A 72 5.22 0.76 -11.30
N GLY A 73 5.06 1.59 -10.26
CA GLY A 73 5.72 2.89 -10.13
C GLY A 73 7.25 2.80 -10.17
N ARG A 74 7.88 3.90 -10.56
CA ARG A 74 9.34 4.00 -10.73
C ARG A 74 10.06 4.30 -9.42
N ASP A 75 9.31 4.72 -8.40
CA ASP A 75 9.84 5.17 -7.12
C ASP A 75 9.11 4.46 -5.97
N TRP A 76 9.86 4.19 -4.91
CA TRP A 76 9.40 3.54 -3.69
C TRP A 76 8.14 4.20 -3.10
N ARG A 77 7.98 5.52 -3.27
CA ARG A 77 6.82 6.28 -2.78
C ARG A 77 5.51 5.87 -3.47
N GLU A 78 5.59 5.60 -4.76
CA GLU A 78 4.45 5.18 -5.57
C GLU A 78 4.03 3.78 -5.16
N LEU A 79 5.00 2.87 -5.05
CA LEU A 79 4.81 1.49 -4.60
C LEU A 79 4.16 1.45 -3.21
N THR A 80 4.69 2.20 -2.24
CA THR A 80 4.13 2.32 -0.89
C THR A 80 2.65 2.69 -0.93
N MET A 81 2.29 3.73 -1.69
CA MET A 81 0.90 4.19 -1.72
C MET A 81 0.01 3.30 -2.59
N GLY A 82 0.56 2.68 -3.63
CA GLY A 82 -0.11 1.65 -4.42
C GLY A 82 -0.53 0.47 -3.56
N ALA A 83 0.38 -0.04 -2.73
CA ALA A 83 0.09 -1.10 -1.76
C ALA A 83 -1.07 -0.69 -0.83
N TRP A 84 -0.96 0.45 -0.16
CA TRP A 84 -2.01 0.90 0.77
C TRP A 84 -3.37 1.13 0.08
N PHE A 85 -3.40 1.66 -1.14
CA PHE A 85 -4.65 1.83 -1.88
C PHE A 85 -5.17 0.54 -2.52
N ALA A 86 -4.38 -0.51 -2.66
CA ALA A 86 -4.87 -1.83 -3.09
C ALA A 86 -5.93 -2.38 -2.11
N LEU A 87 -5.84 -2.03 -0.83
CA LEU A 87 -6.87 -2.34 0.17
C LEU A 87 -8.22 -1.66 -0.12
N ALA A 88 -8.23 -0.58 -0.88
CA ALA A 88 -9.45 0.18 -1.19
C ALA A 88 -10.23 -0.33 -2.40
N VAL A 89 -9.69 -1.29 -3.15
CA VAL A 89 -10.28 -1.80 -4.39
C VAL A 89 -10.58 -3.30 -4.28
N PRO A 90 -11.49 -3.86 -5.11
CA PRO A 90 -11.81 -5.29 -5.04
C PRO A 90 -10.57 -6.17 -5.26
N VAL A 91 -10.36 -7.15 -4.38
CA VAL A 91 -9.19 -8.06 -4.39
C VAL A 91 -8.95 -8.66 -5.79
N GLY A 92 -10.00 -9.20 -6.42
CA GLY A 92 -9.89 -9.82 -7.75
C GLY A 92 -9.47 -8.89 -8.89
N LYS A 93 -9.48 -7.56 -8.66
CA LYS A 93 -9.03 -6.56 -9.65
C LYS A 93 -7.56 -6.15 -9.49
N VAL A 94 -6.95 -6.40 -8.34
CA VAL A 94 -5.58 -5.95 -8.05
C VAL A 94 -4.64 -7.05 -7.57
N ARG A 95 -5.15 -8.26 -7.29
CA ARG A 95 -4.32 -9.38 -6.82
C ARG A 95 -3.10 -9.60 -7.69
N ARG A 96 -3.30 -9.72 -9.01
CA ARG A 96 -2.21 -9.94 -9.95
C ARG A 96 -1.18 -8.80 -9.92
N ALA A 97 -1.65 -7.54 -9.93
CA ALA A 97 -0.75 -6.38 -9.85
C ALA A 97 0.08 -6.36 -8.56
N VAL A 98 -0.47 -6.82 -7.43
CA VAL A 98 0.28 -6.95 -6.16
C VAL A 98 1.35 -8.04 -6.26
N VAL A 99 1.05 -9.17 -6.90
CA VAL A 99 2.04 -10.23 -7.14
C VAL A 99 3.14 -9.74 -8.07
N ASP A 100 2.77 -9.12 -9.19
CA ASP A 100 3.71 -8.64 -10.21
C ASP A 100 4.63 -7.52 -9.65
N ALA A 101 4.15 -6.73 -8.68
CA ALA A 101 4.92 -5.67 -8.04
C ALA A 101 6.20 -6.16 -7.34
N TRP A 102 6.26 -7.44 -6.93
CA TRP A 102 7.46 -8.04 -6.33
C TRP A 102 8.66 -8.09 -7.29
N GLY A 103 8.40 -8.09 -8.60
CA GLY A 103 9.42 -8.04 -9.63
C GLY A 103 10.06 -6.65 -9.80
N SER A 104 9.38 -5.60 -9.36
CA SER A 104 9.80 -4.20 -9.55
C SER A 104 10.20 -3.48 -8.27
N VAL A 105 10.22 -4.18 -7.12
CA VAL A 105 10.63 -3.59 -5.84
C VAL A 105 12.11 -3.17 -5.92
N PRO A 106 12.43 -1.86 -5.79
CA PRO A 106 13.82 -1.41 -5.73
C PRO A 106 14.49 -1.89 -4.45
N ASP A 107 15.79 -2.15 -4.52
CA ASP A 107 16.55 -2.70 -3.39
C ASP A 107 16.44 -1.81 -2.13
N GLY A 108 15.97 -2.43 -1.04
CA GLY A 108 16.16 -1.96 0.33
C GLY A 108 15.23 -0.89 0.90
N HIS A 109 14.25 -0.31 0.18
CA HIS A 109 13.60 0.93 0.69
C HIS A 109 12.06 0.99 0.82
N ALA A 110 11.25 0.03 0.32
CA ALA A 110 9.78 0.15 0.49
C ALA A 110 8.94 -1.11 0.36
N ALA A 111 9.49 -2.29 0.66
CA ALA A 111 8.67 -3.49 0.59
C ALA A 111 7.72 -3.63 1.78
N GLY A 112 7.91 -2.97 2.93
CA GLY A 112 7.07 -3.14 4.13
C GLY A 112 5.56 -3.07 3.86
N PRO A 113 5.02 -1.95 3.33
CA PRO A 113 3.63 -1.86 2.91
C PRO A 113 3.21 -2.94 1.90
N LEU A 114 4.08 -3.29 0.95
CA LEU A 114 3.81 -4.33 -0.03
C LEU A 114 3.77 -5.73 0.61
N VAL A 115 4.64 -6.04 1.58
CA VAL A 115 4.64 -7.27 2.39
C VAL A 115 3.27 -7.41 3.06
N THR A 116 2.88 -6.42 3.85
CA THR A 116 1.63 -6.42 4.62
C THR A 116 0.41 -6.59 3.72
N VAL A 117 0.35 -5.83 2.63
CA VAL A 117 -0.77 -5.88 1.70
C VAL A 117 -0.79 -7.18 0.89
N SER A 118 0.37 -7.74 0.56
CA SER A 118 0.48 -9.02 -0.15
C SER A 118 -0.16 -10.15 0.63
N VAL A 119 0.05 -10.20 1.95
CA VAL A 119 -0.62 -11.18 2.83
C VAL A 119 -2.14 -11.11 2.70
N LEU A 120 -2.72 -9.91 2.74
CA LEU A 120 -4.17 -9.73 2.72
C LEU A 120 -4.82 -9.86 1.33
N ILE A 121 -4.09 -9.56 0.25
CA ILE A 121 -4.65 -9.47 -1.10
C ILE A 121 -4.29 -10.68 -1.96
N ALA A 122 -3.02 -11.11 -1.91
CA ALA A 122 -2.48 -12.21 -2.69
C ALA A 122 -2.33 -13.50 -1.89
N GLY A 123 -2.16 -13.41 -0.57
CA GLY A 123 -2.00 -14.58 0.28
C GLY A 123 -0.82 -15.44 -0.19
N PRO A 124 -0.98 -16.79 -0.24
CA PRO A 124 0.08 -17.70 -0.67
C PRO A 124 0.67 -17.39 -2.05
N ASP A 125 -0.08 -16.77 -2.97
CA ASP A 125 0.39 -16.42 -4.32
C ASP A 125 1.58 -15.43 -4.29
N ALA A 126 1.75 -14.67 -3.20
CA ALA A 126 2.86 -13.73 -3.06
C ALA A 126 4.17 -14.36 -2.54
N VAL A 127 4.13 -15.61 -2.05
CA VAL A 127 5.29 -16.25 -1.39
C VAL A 127 6.50 -16.33 -2.32
N ALA A 128 6.30 -16.69 -3.58
CA ALA A 128 7.40 -16.79 -4.56
C ALA A 128 8.07 -15.42 -4.77
N GLY A 129 7.28 -14.36 -4.95
CA GLY A 129 7.79 -13.00 -5.12
C GLY A 129 8.55 -12.49 -3.90
N MET A 130 8.01 -12.70 -2.70
CA MET A 130 8.68 -12.35 -1.43
C MET A 130 9.99 -13.11 -1.25
N ARG A 131 10.00 -14.41 -1.56
CA ARG A 131 11.21 -15.24 -1.48
C ARG A 131 12.31 -14.71 -2.41
N SER A 132 11.97 -14.50 -3.69
CA SER A 132 12.93 -13.97 -4.64
C SER A 132 13.43 -12.58 -4.26
N PHE A 133 12.60 -11.74 -3.63
CA PHE A 133 13.04 -10.46 -3.09
C PHE A 133 14.07 -10.64 -1.96
N VAL A 134 13.80 -11.51 -0.98
CA VAL A 134 14.72 -11.78 0.14
C VAL A 134 16.05 -12.31 -0.36
N GLU A 135 16.03 -13.26 -1.30
CA GLU A 135 17.24 -13.87 -1.86
C GLU A 135 18.10 -12.86 -2.66
N ARG A 136 17.47 -11.91 -3.37
CA ARG A 136 18.20 -10.87 -4.13
C ARG A 136 18.96 -9.88 -3.24
N LEU A 137 18.52 -9.68 -1.99
CA LEU A 137 19.17 -8.72 -1.11
C LEU A 137 20.54 -9.21 -0.62
N ASP A 138 20.87 -10.50 -0.72
CA ASP A 138 22.18 -11.09 -0.42
C ASP A 138 22.82 -10.56 0.89
N GLY A 139 22.03 -10.43 1.96
CA GLY A 139 22.48 -9.92 3.26
C GLY A 139 22.56 -8.39 3.39
N HIS A 140 22.31 -7.63 2.33
CA HIS A 140 22.18 -6.17 2.35
C HIS A 140 20.74 -5.74 2.72
N ASP A 141 20.29 -6.11 3.91
CA ASP A 141 19.00 -5.67 4.44
C ASP A 141 19.12 -4.34 5.19
N VAL A 142 19.04 -3.23 4.46
CA VAL A 142 19.25 -1.88 4.99
C VAL A 142 18.21 -1.49 6.06
N LEU A 143 17.01 -2.08 6.05
CA LEU A 143 15.88 -1.67 6.90
C LEU A 143 15.10 -2.82 7.56
N GLY A 144 15.64 -4.03 7.62
CA GLY A 144 14.93 -5.19 8.19
C GLY A 144 13.78 -5.72 7.32
N THR A 145 13.72 -5.32 6.05
CA THR A 145 12.63 -5.66 5.14
C THR A 145 12.69 -7.13 4.70
N ALA A 146 13.89 -7.71 4.64
CA ALA A 146 14.07 -9.14 4.33
C ALA A 146 13.53 -10.01 5.47
N GLY A 147 13.81 -9.62 6.72
CA GLY A 147 13.22 -10.25 7.91
C GLY A 147 11.69 -10.14 7.91
N TYR A 148 11.17 -8.97 7.53
CA TYR A 148 9.73 -8.72 7.48
C TYR A 148 9.02 -9.54 6.39
N ALA A 149 9.58 -9.63 5.19
CA ALA A 149 9.10 -10.51 4.13
C ALA A 149 9.19 -11.99 4.52
N SER A 150 10.23 -12.38 5.24
CA SER A 150 10.39 -13.73 5.79
C SER A 150 9.31 -14.06 6.83
N ALA A 151 8.99 -13.12 7.73
CA ALA A 151 7.87 -13.25 8.65
C ALA A 151 6.54 -13.46 7.91
N ALA A 152 6.31 -12.74 6.81
CA ALA A 152 5.11 -12.88 6.01
C ALA A 152 5.03 -14.22 5.26
N ILE A 153 6.16 -14.72 4.74
CA ILE A 153 6.24 -16.06 4.15
C ILE A 153 5.86 -17.11 5.19
N ALA A 154 6.42 -17.02 6.40
CA ALA A 154 6.10 -17.94 7.51
C ALA A 154 4.62 -17.85 7.91
N HIS A 155 4.08 -16.63 8.04
CA HIS A 155 2.66 -16.39 8.35
C HIS A 155 1.71 -17.03 7.32
N LEU A 156 2.11 -17.07 6.05
CA LEU A 156 1.36 -17.72 4.97
C LEU A 156 1.58 -19.24 4.90
N GLY A 157 2.30 -19.84 5.86
CA GLY A 157 2.60 -21.27 5.92
C GLY A 157 3.75 -21.74 5.03
N GLY A 158 4.54 -20.80 4.49
CA GLY A 158 5.75 -21.11 3.71
C GLY A 158 7.00 -21.27 4.57
N SER A 159 8.09 -21.75 3.97
CA SER A 159 9.41 -21.85 4.62
C SER A 159 10.28 -20.64 4.28
N PRO A 160 10.47 -19.66 5.17
CA PRO A 160 11.19 -18.44 4.82
C PRO A 160 12.69 -18.68 4.59
N PRO A 161 13.38 -17.88 3.75
CA PRO A 161 14.84 -17.98 3.57
C PRO A 161 15.64 -17.55 4.80
N LEU A 162 15.08 -16.67 5.62
CA LEU A 162 15.66 -16.19 6.87
C LEU A 162 14.70 -16.52 8.01
N ASP A 163 15.23 -16.89 9.17
CA ASP A 163 14.40 -17.07 10.37
C ASP A 163 13.94 -15.70 10.90
N PRO A 164 12.63 -15.37 10.86
CA PRO A 164 12.14 -14.10 11.36
C PRO A 164 12.15 -14.13 12.90
N GLY A 165 12.96 -13.28 13.51
CA GLY A 165 12.96 -13.12 14.97
C GLY A 165 11.58 -12.71 15.52
N PRO A 166 11.26 -13.03 16.78
CA PRO A 166 9.91 -12.88 17.35
C PRO A 166 9.39 -11.44 17.34
N MET A 167 10.28 -10.44 17.48
CA MET A 167 9.90 -9.03 17.37
C MET A 167 9.42 -8.65 15.97
N VAL A 168 10.03 -9.22 14.92
CA VAL A 168 9.65 -8.94 13.53
C VAL A 168 8.29 -9.57 13.23
N VAL A 169 8.05 -10.77 13.76
CA VAL A 169 6.74 -11.44 13.68
C VAL A 169 5.65 -10.60 14.34
N ALA A 170 5.86 -10.13 15.57
CA ALA A 170 4.90 -9.27 16.26
C ALA A 170 4.63 -7.96 15.49
N SER A 171 5.68 -7.32 14.96
CA SER A 171 5.53 -6.10 14.14
C SER A 171 4.73 -6.34 12.85
N LEU A 172 4.88 -7.53 12.24
CA LEU A 172 4.06 -7.93 11.10
C LEU A 172 2.60 -8.08 11.50
N GLU A 173 2.30 -8.76 12.61
CA GLU A 173 0.94 -8.96 13.11
C GLU A 173 0.24 -7.62 13.39
N ASP A 174 0.94 -6.67 14.04
CA ASP A 174 0.44 -5.31 14.27
C ASP A 174 0.08 -4.61 12.95
N SER A 175 0.95 -4.72 11.95
CA SER A 175 0.72 -4.09 10.65
C SER A 175 -0.40 -4.75 9.86
N LEU A 176 -0.56 -6.08 9.97
CA LEU A 176 -1.68 -6.82 9.39
C LEU A 176 -3.00 -6.40 10.03
N SER A 177 -3.02 -6.20 11.35
CA SER A 177 -4.17 -5.66 12.08
C SER A 177 -4.57 -4.27 11.56
N VAL A 178 -3.60 -3.34 11.45
CA VAL A 178 -3.83 -2.01 10.88
C VAL A 178 -4.34 -2.09 9.44
N ALA A 179 -3.74 -2.94 8.61
CA ALA A 179 -4.12 -3.09 7.22
C ALA A 179 -5.54 -3.67 7.06
N ALA A 180 -5.92 -4.65 7.89
CA ALA A 180 -7.27 -5.20 7.92
C ALA A 180 -8.31 -4.15 8.32
N ASP A 181 -8.03 -3.38 9.37
CA ASP A 181 -8.86 -2.25 9.80
C ASP A 181 -9.05 -1.21 8.70
N LEU A 182 -7.95 -0.83 8.04
CA LEU A 182 -7.97 0.13 6.95
C LEU A 182 -8.75 -0.40 5.73
N GLN A 183 -8.62 -1.69 5.42
CA GLN A 183 -9.40 -2.35 4.36
C GLN A 183 -10.90 -2.31 4.67
N CYS A 184 -11.29 -2.59 5.92
CA CYS A 184 -12.67 -2.49 6.39
C CYS A 184 -13.22 -1.06 6.22
N ASP A 185 -12.47 -0.05 6.65
CA ASP A 185 -12.87 1.35 6.50
C ASP A 185 -13.02 1.76 5.03
N PHE A 186 -12.08 1.39 4.17
CA PHE A 186 -12.18 1.69 2.75
C PHE A 186 -13.44 1.06 2.13
N ARG A 187 -13.74 -0.20 2.47
CA ARG A 187 -14.97 -0.87 2.03
C ARG A 187 -16.22 -0.15 2.54
N ALA A 188 -16.20 0.35 3.78
CA ALA A 188 -17.34 1.08 4.35
C ALA A 188 -17.59 2.40 3.61
N VAL A 189 -16.56 3.24 3.42
CA VAL A 189 -16.72 4.55 2.75
C VAL A 189 -17.08 4.43 1.28
N ARG A 190 -16.66 3.34 0.61
CA ARG A 190 -17.04 3.07 -0.78
C ARG A 190 -18.48 2.59 -0.89
N ARG A 191 -18.96 1.73 0.01
CA ARG A 191 -20.38 1.31 0.07
C ARG A 191 -21.32 2.50 0.29
N ALA A 192 -20.97 3.43 1.17
CA ALA A 192 -21.77 4.64 1.40
C ALA A 192 -21.97 5.49 0.13
N ARG A 193 -20.95 5.58 -0.74
CA ARG A 193 -21.06 6.30 -2.03
C ARG A 193 -22.09 5.66 -2.96
N TRP A 194 -22.14 4.34 -3.03
CA TRP A 194 -23.10 3.62 -3.87
C TRP A 194 -24.54 3.86 -3.41
N ARG A 195 -24.77 3.89 -2.09
CA ARG A 195 -26.10 4.17 -1.52
C ARG A 195 -26.59 5.59 -1.79
N HIS A 196 -25.71 6.58 -1.81
CA HIS A 196 -26.07 7.98 -2.07
C HIS A 196 -26.04 8.39 -3.55
N GLY A 197 -25.58 7.53 -4.46
CA GLY A 197 -25.48 7.80 -5.90
C GLY A 197 -26.32 6.87 -6.78
N GLY A 198 -27.17 6.03 -6.18
CA GLY A 198 -27.82 4.89 -6.82
C GLY A 198 -29.35 4.89 -6.76
N GLU A 199 -30.00 6.06 -6.88
CA GLU A 199 -31.44 6.14 -7.15
C GLU A 199 -31.70 7.00 -8.39
N ARG A 200 -31.58 6.36 -9.55
CA ARG A 200 -32.49 6.56 -10.69
C ARG A 200 -32.80 5.16 -11.23
N GLN A 201 -33.73 4.48 -10.57
CA GLN A 201 -34.48 3.42 -11.21
C GLN A 201 -35.60 4.11 -12.00
N GLU A 202 -35.60 3.92 -13.32
CA GLU A 202 -36.76 4.22 -14.16
C GLU A 202 -37.98 3.44 -13.64
N PRO A 203 -39.17 4.05 -13.62
CA PRO A 203 -40.37 3.32 -13.25
C PRO A 203 -40.64 2.23 -14.29
N PRO A 204 -41.12 1.04 -13.89
CA PRO A 204 -41.53 0.02 -14.85
C PRO A 204 -42.67 0.59 -15.71
N SER A 205 -42.46 0.59 -17.03
CA SER A 205 -43.52 0.80 -18.00
C SER A 205 -44.48 -0.38 -17.91
N ALA A 206 -45.70 -0.12 -17.44
CA ALA A 206 -46.82 -1.04 -17.56
C ALA A 206 -47.21 -1.20 -19.04
N PRO A 207 -47.66 -2.39 -19.43
CA PRO A 207 -49.10 -2.57 -19.64
C PRO A 207 -49.75 -3.58 -18.69
#